data_AF-A0A351FNY9-F1
#
_entry.id   AF-A0A351FNY9-F1
#
_cell.length_a   1.000
_cell.length_b   1.000
_cell.length_c   1.000
_cell.angle_alpha   90.00
_cell.angle_beta   90.00
_cell.angle_gamma   90.00
#
_symmetry.space_group_name_H-M   'P 1'
#
loop_
_entity.id
_entity.type
_entity.pdbx_description
1 polymer ?
#
loop_
_entity_poly.entity_id
_entity_poly.type
_entity_poly.pdbx_seq_one_letter_code
_entity_poly.pdbx_strand_id
1 'polypeptide(L)'
;MLSLLTTRVHVAIVLPWILLTSAAYGQLPATRLGSVFPLSANPGQSIELSIGGVDLDDVQTLVFSHAGMTAKQKMAEPGPFDEGPQPVAGTFVVNIAGNVPIGRHEVRAVGKYGVSNPRTFFVTDLQCAQESEPNNENETATAIELPASVSGQLATAADTDLYQFTASANQRIILDCLARRADSQADAVVV
;
A
#
# COMPACT_ATOMS: atom_id res chain seq x y z
N MET A 1 -77.18 -0.92 22.07
CA MET A 1 -76.76 0.18 21.19
C MET A 1 -76.00 1.20 22.05
N LEU A 2 -74.66 1.04 22.14
CA LEU A 2 -73.67 2.02 22.62
C LEU A 2 -72.29 1.35 22.39
N SER A 3 -71.63 1.62 21.27
CA SER A 3 -70.60 2.65 21.06
C SER A 3 -69.19 2.06 21.13
N LEU A 4 -68.73 1.57 19.97
CA LEU A 4 -67.33 1.29 19.66
C LEU A 4 -66.52 2.58 19.80
N LEU A 5 -65.58 2.69 20.74
CA LEU A 5 -64.57 3.76 20.66
C LEU A 5 -63.29 3.48 21.49
N THR A 6 -62.76 2.26 21.48
CA THR A 6 -61.48 1.94 22.17
C THR A 6 -60.34 1.53 21.22
N THR A 7 -60.54 1.59 19.90
CA THR A 7 -59.55 1.13 18.92
C THR A 7 -59.01 2.27 18.06
N ARG A 8 -58.52 3.37 18.65
CA ARG A 8 -57.85 4.45 17.88
C ARG A 8 -56.62 5.09 18.52
N VAL A 9 -56.09 4.55 19.63
CA VAL A 9 -54.93 5.21 20.31
C VAL A 9 -53.60 4.49 20.08
N HIS A 10 -53.58 3.21 19.69
CA HIS A 10 -52.32 2.46 19.56
C HIS A 10 -51.58 2.65 18.22
N VAL A 11 -52.22 3.23 17.19
CA VAL A 11 -51.55 3.48 15.89
C VAL A 11 -50.79 4.81 15.89
N ALA A 12 -51.10 5.73 16.81
CA ALA A 12 -50.52 7.07 16.81
C ALA A 12 -49.16 7.17 17.54
N ILE A 13 -48.73 6.14 18.28
CA ILE A 13 -47.54 6.22 19.15
C ILE A 13 -46.34 5.43 18.58
N VAL A 14 -46.52 4.61 17.55
CA VAL A 14 -45.40 3.85 16.94
C VAL A 14 -44.66 4.68 15.87
N LEU A 15 -45.31 5.70 15.30
CA LEU A 15 -44.74 6.53 14.23
C LEU A 15 -43.69 7.58 14.65
N PRO A 16 -43.66 8.15 15.88
CA PRO A 16 -42.63 9.13 16.22
C PRO A 16 -41.28 8.48 16.61
N TRP A 17 -41.22 7.16 16.81
CA TRP A 17 -39.99 6.51 17.28
C TRP A 17 -39.01 6.10 16.16
N ILE A 18 -39.45 6.12 14.91
CA ILE A 18 -38.61 5.84 13.73
C ILE A 18 -37.88 7.12 13.23
N LEU A 19 -38.17 8.28 13.81
CA LEU A 19 -37.52 9.56 13.44
C LEU A 19 -36.34 9.96 14.35
N LEU A 20 -35.73 8.99 15.05
CA LEU A 20 -34.31 9.11 15.42
C LEU A 20 -33.48 8.97 14.14
N THR A 21 -33.59 9.99 13.29
CA THR A 21 -32.73 10.19 12.13
C THR A 21 -31.31 10.21 12.67
N SER A 22 -30.58 9.12 12.43
CA SER A 22 -29.14 9.14 12.50
C SER A 22 -28.74 10.26 11.56
N ALA A 23 -28.11 11.33 12.08
CA ALA A 23 -27.44 12.28 11.22
C ALA A 23 -26.41 11.46 10.42
N ALA A 24 -26.74 11.17 9.16
CA ALA A 24 -25.79 10.58 8.24
C ALA A 24 -24.79 11.68 7.92
N TYR A 25 -23.68 11.73 8.65
CA TYR A 25 -22.55 12.55 8.27
C TYR A 25 -22.04 12.00 6.95
N GLY A 26 -22.25 12.73 5.85
CA GLY A 26 -21.61 12.40 4.58
C GLY A 26 -20.11 12.49 4.75
N GLN A 27 -19.44 11.34 4.86
CA GLN A 27 -17.99 11.33 4.93
C GLN A 27 -17.45 11.77 3.57
N LEU A 28 -16.80 12.91 3.53
CA LEU A 28 -16.13 13.40 2.33
C LEU A 28 -15.03 12.39 1.94
N PRO A 29 -14.82 12.15 0.62
CA PRO A 29 -13.68 11.39 0.15
C PRO A 29 -12.38 11.94 0.73
N ALA A 30 -11.45 11.04 1.05
CA ALA A 30 -10.16 11.43 1.59
C ALA A 30 -9.11 10.46 1.07
N THR A 31 -8.06 10.99 0.45
CA THR A 31 -6.97 10.19 -0.10
C THR A 31 -6.39 9.29 0.98
N ARG A 32 -6.49 7.97 0.80
CA ARG A 32 -6.02 6.96 1.76
C ARG A 32 -5.02 6.05 1.09
N LEU A 33 -3.77 6.18 1.49
CA LEU A 33 -2.71 5.33 1.02
C LEU A 33 -2.77 4.01 1.78
N GLY A 34 -2.99 2.91 1.07
CA GLY A 34 -3.12 1.55 1.58
C GLY A 34 -1.81 0.78 1.56
N SER A 35 -1.07 0.89 0.46
CA SER A 35 0.19 0.18 0.22
C SER A 35 1.15 1.01 -0.63
N VAL A 36 2.44 0.70 -0.51
CA VAL A 36 3.51 1.15 -1.41
C VAL A 36 4.38 -0.05 -1.75
N PHE A 37 4.83 -0.17 -3.00
CA PHE A 37 5.67 -1.28 -3.44
C PHE A 37 6.63 -0.85 -4.55
N PRO A 38 7.93 -1.22 -4.51
CA PRO A 38 8.60 -1.95 -3.44
C PRO A 38 8.67 -1.12 -2.16
N LEU A 39 8.93 -1.79 -1.04
CA LEU A 39 8.95 -1.16 0.29
C LEU A 39 10.33 -0.61 0.66
N SER A 40 11.38 -1.00 -0.07
CA SER A 40 12.76 -0.57 0.19
C SER A 40 13.52 -0.18 -1.07
N ALA A 41 14.52 0.70 -0.90
CA ALA A 41 15.51 1.04 -1.91
C ALA A 41 16.87 1.37 -1.26
N ASN A 42 17.94 1.27 -2.05
CA ASN A 42 19.27 1.71 -1.63
C ASN A 42 19.45 3.23 -1.83
N PRO A 43 20.30 3.90 -1.03
CA PRO A 43 20.71 5.28 -1.29
C PRO A 43 21.32 5.45 -2.68
N GLY A 44 20.98 6.55 -3.36
CA GLY A 44 21.51 6.88 -4.69
C GLY A 44 20.76 6.22 -5.85
N GLN A 45 19.74 5.39 -5.58
CA GLN A 45 18.96 4.74 -6.62
C GLN A 45 17.71 5.54 -7.02
N SER A 46 17.24 5.27 -8.24
CA SER A 46 15.89 5.63 -8.67
C SER A 46 15.11 4.36 -8.95
N ILE A 47 13.93 4.25 -8.37
CA ILE A 47 13.05 3.08 -8.48
C ILE A 47 11.67 3.49 -8.99
N GLU A 48 10.96 2.54 -9.58
CA GLU A 48 9.53 2.66 -9.79
C GLU A 48 8.80 2.15 -8.55
N LEU A 49 7.92 2.98 -8.01
CA LEU A 49 7.12 2.67 -6.84
C LEU A 49 5.64 2.80 -7.19
N SER A 50 4.89 1.72 -6.99
CA SER A 50 3.44 1.68 -7.12
C SER A 50 2.77 1.94 -5.78
N ILE A 51 1.57 2.54 -5.83
CA ILE A 51 0.72 2.79 -4.67
C ILE A 51 -0.64 2.12 -4.85
N GLY A 52 -1.21 1.63 -3.75
CA GLY A 52 -2.57 1.12 -3.68
C GLY A 52 -3.34 1.79 -2.53
N GLY A 53 -4.67 1.87 -2.61
CA GLY A 53 -5.46 2.57 -1.60
C GLY A 53 -6.88 2.92 -2.04
N VAL A 54 -7.48 3.88 -1.35
CA VAL A 54 -8.84 4.38 -1.58
C VAL A 54 -8.78 5.89 -1.86
N ASP A 55 -9.63 6.38 -2.76
CA ASP A 55 -9.71 7.79 -3.15
C ASP A 55 -8.35 8.37 -3.62
N LEU A 56 -7.60 7.58 -4.40
CA LEU A 56 -6.29 7.95 -4.98
C LEU A 56 -6.42 8.70 -6.32
N ASP A 57 -7.52 9.43 -6.49
CA ASP A 57 -7.80 10.25 -7.66
C ASP A 57 -6.79 11.39 -7.79
N ASP A 58 -6.28 11.57 -9.01
CA ASP A 58 -5.35 12.64 -9.39
C ASP A 58 -4.18 12.81 -8.40
N VAL A 59 -3.60 11.70 -7.91
CA VAL A 59 -2.36 11.77 -7.10
C VAL A 59 -1.25 12.34 -7.98
N GLN A 60 -0.73 13.50 -7.61
CA GLN A 60 0.25 14.24 -8.40
C GLN A 60 1.68 13.88 -8.03
N THR A 61 1.90 13.52 -6.76
CA THR A 61 3.23 13.22 -6.23
C THR A 61 3.14 12.42 -4.92
N LEU A 62 4.30 11.91 -4.50
CA LEU A 62 4.53 11.35 -3.19
C LEU A 62 5.47 12.26 -2.41
N VAL A 63 5.13 12.54 -1.16
CA VAL A 63 5.94 13.33 -0.24
C VAL A 63 6.55 12.41 0.80
N PHE A 64 7.87 12.45 0.92
CA PHE A 64 8.61 11.68 1.90
C PHE A 64 8.97 12.54 3.13
N SER A 65 9.20 11.90 4.26
CA SER A 65 9.67 12.57 5.49
C SER A 65 11.06 13.19 5.37
N HIS A 66 11.84 12.81 4.36
CA HIS A 66 13.19 13.32 4.12
C HIS A 66 13.29 13.96 2.73
N ALA A 67 13.81 15.20 2.66
CA ALA A 67 13.89 15.99 1.43
C ALA A 67 14.79 15.40 0.34
N GLY A 68 15.70 14.48 0.71
CA GLY A 68 16.53 13.73 -0.23
C GLY A 68 15.78 12.65 -1.01
N MET A 69 14.50 12.42 -0.75
CA MET A 69 13.64 11.54 -1.55
C MET A 69 12.59 12.35 -2.28
N THR A 70 12.49 12.15 -3.59
CA THR A 70 11.54 12.88 -4.45
C THR A 70 10.81 11.92 -5.36
N ALA A 71 9.54 12.19 -5.67
CA ALA A 71 8.72 11.38 -6.56
C ALA A 71 8.12 12.20 -7.70
N LYS A 72 8.09 11.60 -8.88
CA LYS A 72 7.36 12.13 -10.04
C LYS A 72 6.44 11.04 -10.58
N GLN A 73 5.28 11.42 -11.08
CA GLN A 73 4.38 10.50 -11.78
C GLN A 73 5.15 9.81 -12.91
N LYS A 74 5.06 8.48 -12.99
CA LYS A 74 5.57 7.75 -14.15
C LYS A 74 4.68 8.05 -15.35
N MET A 75 5.31 8.36 -16.48
CA MET A 75 4.61 8.57 -17.75
C MET A 75 4.92 7.39 -18.67
N ALA A 76 3.91 6.86 -19.34
CA ALA A 76 4.04 5.92 -20.44
C ALA A 76 4.19 6.67 -21.75
N GLU A 77 4.91 6.06 -22.69
CA GLU A 77 4.97 6.55 -24.07
C GLU A 77 3.56 6.61 -24.68
N PRO A 78 3.27 7.61 -25.53
CA PRO A 78 1.97 7.74 -26.17
C PRO A 78 1.65 6.51 -27.03
N GLY A 79 0.44 5.97 -26.86
CA GLY A 79 -0.12 5.00 -27.79
C GLY A 79 -0.54 5.64 -29.12
N PRO A 80 -0.96 4.84 -30.11
CA PRO A 80 -1.31 5.33 -31.45
C PRO A 80 -2.45 6.37 -31.50
N PHE A 81 -3.22 6.49 -30.41
CA PHE A 81 -4.39 7.36 -30.32
C PHE A 81 -4.27 8.43 -29.21
N ASP A 82 -3.12 8.52 -28.55
CA ASP A 82 -2.89 9.47 -27.46
C ASP A 82 -2.29 10.77 -27.99
N GLU A 83 -2.71 11.91 -27.43
CA GLU A 83 -2.18 13.25 -27.78
C GLU A 83 -0.81 13.55 -27.12
N GLY A 84 -0.27 12.60 -26.35
CA GLY A 84 1.01 12.70 -25.66
C GLY A 84 1.19 11.63 -24.58
N PRO A 85 2.32 11.64 -23.85
CA PRO A 85 2.59 10.69 -22.78
C PRO A 85 1.46 10.66 -21.74
N GLN A 86 1.04 9.46 -21.35
CA GLN A 86 -0.05 9.27 -20.39
C GLN A 86 0.50 8.90 -19.01
N PRO A 87 -0.09 9.38 -17.90
CA PRO A 87 0.32 8.96 -16.57
C PRO A 87 0.03 7.47 -16.36
N VAL A 88 1.01 6.73 -15.86
CA VAL A 88 0.81 5.36 -15.39
C VAL A 88 0.16 5.45 -14.02
N ALA A 89 -1.14 5.14 -13.96
CA ALA A 89 -1.94 5.26 -12.76
C ALA A 89 -1.27 4.57 -11.56
N GLY A 90 -1.14 5.31 -10.46
CA GLY A 90 -0.58 4.79 -9.21
C GLY A 90 0.91 4.49 -9.22
N THR A 91 1.66 4.81 -10.29
CA THR A 91 3.11 4.52 -10.36
C THR A 91 3.94 5.79 -10.43
N PHE A 92 5.00 5.83 -9.63
CA PHE A 92 5.89 6.98 -9.47
C PHE A 92 7.35 6.56 -9.65
N VAL A 93 8.13 7.43 -10.29
CA VAL A 93 9.59 7.33 -10.28
C VAL A 93 10.08 8.06 -9.04
N VAL A 94 10.63 7.30 -8.09
CA VAL A 94 11.17 7.80 -6.82
C VAL A 94 12.68 7.83 -6.90
N ASN A 95 13.28 9.00 -6.70
CA ASN A 95 14.72 9.17 -6.60
C ASN A 95 15.13 9.31 -5.13
N ILE A 96 16.06 8.48 -4.68
CA ILE A 96 16.63 8.47 -3.33
C ILE A 96 18.06 9.02 -3.44
N ALA A 97 18.32 10.19 -2.87
CA ALA A 97 19.68 10.74 -2.83
C ALA A 97 20.63 9.85 -2.01
N GLY A 98 21.91 9.83 -2.38
CA GLY A 98 22.92 8.98 -1.74
C GLY A 98 23.20 9.28 -0.26
N ASN A 99 22.79 10.46 0.23
CA ASN A 99 22.95 10.88 1.62
C ASN A 99 21.69 10.67 2.48
N VAL A 100 20.64 10.05 1.93
CA VAL A 100 19.44 9.74 2.72
C VAL A 100 19.81 8.71 3.79
N PRO A 101 19.53 8.97 5.08
CA PRO A 101 19.86 8.02 6.15
C PRO A 101 19.17 6.68 5.95
N ILE A 102 19.91 5.60 6.22
CA ILE A 102 19.37 4.25 6.32
C ILE A 102 18.36 4.20 7.47
N GLY A 103 17.24 3.54 7.24
CA GLY A 103 16.19 3.35 8.24
C GLY A 103 14.79 3.59 7.68
N ARG A 104 13.85 3.77 8.61
CA ARG A 104 12.44 3.99 8.30
C ARG A 104 12.18 5.45 7.96
N HIS A 105 11.49 5.66 6.86
CA HIS A 105 10.93 6.94 6.45
C HIS A 105 9.43 6.81 6.23
N GLU A 106 8.75 7.95 6.18
CA GLU A 106 7.33 8.00 5.84
C GLU A 106 7.15 8.48 4.41
N VAL A 107 6.12 7.96 3.74
CA VAL A 107 5.64 8.41 2.44
C VAL A 107 4.14 8.71 2.51
N ARG A 108 3.70 9.76 1.84
CA ARG A 108 2.30 10.18 1.71
C ARG A 108 1.98 10.47 0.25
N ALA A 109 0.78 10.13 -0.18
CA ALA A 109 0.25 10.54 -1.47
C ALA A 109 -0.42 11.91 -1.35
N VAL A 110 -0.24 12.76 -2.36
CA VAL A 110 -0.91 14.05 -2.48
C VAL A 110 -1.80 14.01 -3.71
N GLY A 111 -3.11 13.93 -3.49
CA GLY A 111 -4.11 13.82 -4.57
C GLY A 111 -5.25 14.82 -4.43
N LYS A 112 -6.29 14.61 -5.23
CA LYS A 112 -7.46 15.50 -5.33
C LYS A 112 -8.13 15.79 -3.98
N TYR A 113 -8.17 14.78 -3.11
CA TYR A 113 -8.83 14.87 -1.80
C TYR A 113 -7.85 15.16 -0.65
N GLY A 114 -6.66 15.68 -0.97
CA GLY A 114 -5.67 16.13 0.00
C GLY A 114 -4.51 15.17 0.19
N VAL A 115 -3.88 15.27 1.36
CA VAL A 115 -2.72 14.47 1.76
C VAL A 115 -3.17 13.21 2.49
N SER A 116 -2.59 12.07 2.13
CA SER A 116 -2.94 10.79 2.75
C SER A 116 -2.40 10.59 4.17
N ASN A 117 -2.88 9.54 4.82
CA ASN A 117 -2.15 8.91 5.93
C ASN A 117 -0.73 8.50 5.49
N PRO A 118 0.25 8.47 6.41
CA PRO A 118 1.59 7.96 6.10
C PRO A 118 1.58 6.45 5.85
N ARG A 119 2.56 6.01 5.05
CA ARG A 119 3.04 4.63 5.00
C ARG A 119 4.55 4.60 5.20
N THR A 120 5.02 3.46 5.65
CA THR A 120 6.43 3.18 5.84
C THR A 120 7.14 2.94 4.49
N PHE A 121 8.34 3.51 4.34
CA PHE A 121 9.30 3.19 3.28
C PHE A 121 10.68 3.04 3.92
N PHE A 122 11.46 2.05 3.49
CA PHE A 122 12.79 1.79 4.05
C PHE A 122 13.90 2.21 3.09
N VAL A 123 14.88 2.92 3.62
CA VAL A 123 16.19 3.06 2.97
C VAL A 123 17.13 2.09 3.63
N THR A 124 17.81 1.25 2.87
CA THR A 124 18.62 0.14 3.39
C THR A 124 19.98 0.05 2.69
N ASP A 125 20.98 -0.50 3.37
CA ASP A 125 22.29 -0.85 2.82
C ASP A 125 22.37 -2.30 2.32
N LEU A 126 21.35 -3.13 2.61
CA LEU A 126 21.23 -4.46 2.02
C LEU A 126 20.83 -4.36 0.55
N GLN A 127 21.31 -5.28 -0.28
CA GLN A 127 20.91 -5.33 -1.69
C GLN A 127 19.38 -5.47 -1.78
N CYS A 128 18.72 -4.48 -2.37
CA CYS A 128 17.28 -4.57 -2.61
C CYS A 128 17.01 -5.60 -3.72
N ALA A 129 16.17 -6.58 -3.41
CA ALA A 129 15.68 -7.59 -4.34
C ALA A 129 14.15 -7.53 -4.40
N GLN A 130 13.59 -7.91 -5.55
CA GLN A 130 12.17 -8.04 -5.76
C GLN A 130 11.85 -9.49 -6.09
N GLU A 131 10.67 -9.92 -5.69
CA GLU A 131 10.14 -11.21 -6.11
C GLU A 131 9.86 -11.26 -7.61
N SER A 132 9.86 -12.47 -8.17
CA SER A 132 9.48 -12.73 -9.54
C SER A 132 8.39 -13.79 -9.57
N GLU A 133 7.17 -13.36 -9.85
CA GLU A 133 5.99 -14.22 -9.92
C GLU A 133 5.90 -14.99 -11.25
N PRO A 134 5.36 -16.24 -11.27
CA PRO A 134 4.90 -17.03 -10.12
C PRO A 134 6.06 -17.66 -9.33
N ASN A 135 6.05 -17.61 -8.00
CA ASN A 135 7.12 -18.23 -7.17
C ASN A 135 6.60 -19.21 -6.10
N ASN A 136 5.47 -19.86 -6.34
CA ASN A 136 4.78 -20.70 -5.36
C ASN A 136 5.30 -22.15 -5.29
N GLU A 137 6.23 -22.53 -6.18
CA GLU A 137 6.79 -23.87 -6.29
C GLU A 137 8.33 -23.81 -6.18
N ASN A 138 8.97 -24.89 -5.72
CA ASN A 138 10.43 -24.90 -5.51
C ASN A 138 11.19 -24.62 -6.82
N GLU A 139 10.66 -25.10 -7.94
CA GLU A 139 11.21 -24.94 -9.28
C GLU A 139 11.12 -23.50 -9.79
N THR A 140 10.22 -22.69 -9.23
CA THR A 140 10.00 -21.29 -9.61
C THR A 140 10.36 -20.30 -8.52
N ALA A 141 11.00 -20.77 -7.44
CA ALA A 141 11.43 -19.93 -6.32
C ALA A 141 12.29 -18.76 -6.80
N THR A 142 12.03 -17.56 -6.26
CA THR A 142 12.80 -16.37 -6.59
C THR A 142 14.23 -16.52 -6.06
N ALA A 143 15.22 -16.50 -6.97
CA ALA A 143 16.62 -16.51 -6.59
C ALA A 143 17.05 -15.15 -6.03
N ILE A 144 17.66 -15.15 -4.83
CA ILE A 144 18.19 -13.96 -4.17
C ILE A 144 19.65 -14.16 -3.75
N GLU A 145 20.41 -13.07 -3.75
CA GLU A 145 21.79 -13.06 -3.29
C GLU A 145 21.89 -12.44 -1.89
N LEU A 146 22.44 -13.16 -0.92
CA LEU A 146 22.56 -12.67 0.45
C LEU A 146 23.83 -11.82 0.64
N PRO A 147 23.77 -10.76 1.47
CA PRO A 147 22.61 -10.30 2.24
C PRO A 147 21.67 -9.39 1.43
N ALA A 148 20.35 -9.61 1.57
CA ALA A 148 19.33 -8.90 0.80
C ALA A 148 18.19 -8.34 1.67
N SER A 149 17.58 -7.26 1.18
CA SER A 149 16.26 -6.79 1.58
C SER A 149 15.28 -7.11 0.45
N VAL A 150 14.35 -8.01 0.71
CA VAL A 150 13.36 -8.44 -0.29
C VAL A 150 12.04 -7.71 -0.05
N SER A 151 11.50 -7.07 -1.08
CA SER A 151 10.11 -6.61 -1.09
C SER A 151 9.24 -7.67 -1.76
N GLY A 152 8.29 -8.24 -1.00
CA GLY A 152 7.32 -9.21 -1.50
C GLY A 152 5.87 -8.80 -1.24
N GLN A 153 4.95 -9.37 -2.00
CA GLN A 153 3.52 -9.09 -1.98
C GLN A 153 2.70 -10.37 -2.20
N LEU A 154 2.07 -10.84 -1.12
CA LEU A 154 1.10 -11.94 -1.19
C LEU A 154 -0.18 -11.46 -1.90
N ALA A 155 -0.49 -12.05 -3.06
CA ALA A 155 -1.67 -11.69 -3.85
C ALA A 155 -2.97 -12.24 -3.24
N THR A 156 -2.89 -13.37 -2.53
CA THR A 156 -4.04 -14.00 -1.86
C THR A 156 -3.74 -14.42 -0.42
N ALA A 157 -4.77 -14.72 0.35
CA ALA A 157 -4.61 -15.19 1.73
C ALA A 157 -3.94 -16.58 1.84
N ALA A 158 -3.90 -17.36 0.75
CA ALA A 158 -3.30 -18.68 0.68
C ALA A 158 -1.98 -18.67 -0.10
N ASP A 159 -1.46 -17.49 -0.44
CA ASP A 159 -0.25 -17.35 -1.24
C ASP A 159 0.99 -17.75 -0.44
N THR A 160 2.00 -18.28 -1.13
CA THR A 160 3.25 -18.71 -0.51
C THR A 160 4.39 -18.43 -1.46
N ASP A 161 5.19 -17.44 -1.11
CA ASP A 161 6.29 -16.98 -1.97
C ASP A 161 7.58 -17.71 -1.58
N LEU A 162 8.15 -18.50 -2.50
CA LEU A 162 9.38 -19.23 -2.25
C LEU A 162 10.59 -18.42 -2.73
N TYR A 163 11.64 -18.45 -1.92
CA TYR A 163 12.92 -17.82 -2.19
C TYR A 163 14.04 -18.84 -2.08
N GLN A 164 15.02 -18.76 -2.98
CA GLN A 164 16.21 -19.61 -2.96
C GLN A 164 17.48 -18.76 -2.90
N PHE A 165 18.46 -19.22 -2.12
CA PHE A 165 19.76 -18.58 -2.00
C PHE A 165 20.85 -19.62 -1.70
N THR A 166 22.09 -19.27 -2.00
CA THR A 166 23.25 -20.13 -1.67
C THR A 166 23.75 -19.82 -0.27
N ALA A 167 24.05 -20.87 0.51
CA ALA A 167 24.65 -20.76 1.83
C ALA A 167 25.83 -21.74 1.97
N SER A 168 26.81 -21.38 2.79
CA SER A 168 27.98 -22.22 3.11
C SER A 168 27.78 -23.00 4.42
N ALA A 169 28.49 -24.12 4.56
CA ALA A 169 28.51 -24.86 5.82
C ALA A 169 28.93 -23.96 7.00
N ASN A 170 28.20 -24.03 8.11
CA ASN A 170 28.36 -23.19 9.30
C ASN A 170 28.07 -21.68 9.10
N GLN A 171 27.46 -21.26 8.00
CA GLN A 171 27.00 -19.88 7.81
C GLN A 171 25.75 -19.62 8.68
N ARG A 172 25.80 -18.58 9.52
CA ARG A 172 24.63 -18.10 10.25
C ARG A 172 23.83 -17.14 9.36
N ILE A 173 22.56 -17.44 9.18
CA ILE A 173 21.62 -16.59 8.43
C ILE A 173 20.51 -16.16 9.40
N ILE A 174 20.15 -14.89 9.35
CA ILE A 174 19.04 -14.32 10.11
C ILE A 174 18.01 -13.88 9.09
N LEU A 175 16.82 -14.46 9.17
CA LEU A 175 15.66 -14.04 8.39
C LEU A 175 14.78 -13.19 9.31
N ASP A 176 14.48 -11.96 8.89
CA ASP A 176 13.60 -11.05 9.64
C ASP A 176 12.44 -10.60 8.74
N CYS A 177 11.23 -11.07 9.03
CA CYS A 177 10.04 -10.69 8.30
C CYS A 177 9.36 -9.49 8.98
N LEU A 178 9.28 -8.36 8.27
CA LEU A 178 8.77 -7.12 8.83
C LEU A 178 7.25 -6.95 8.71
N ALA A 179 6.51 -7.74 7.92
CA ALA A 179 5.04 -7.72 7.75
C ALA A 179 4.29 -6.53 8.40
N ARG A 180 3.62 -6.73 9.56
CA ARG A 180 2.90 -5.66 10.27
C ARG A 180 3.78 -4.51 10.77
N ARG A 181 5.06 -4.77 11.09
CA ARG A 181 6.05 -3.73 11.45
C ARG A 181 6.44 -2.83 10.27
N ALA A 182 6.01 -3.19 9.06
CA ALA A 182 6.24 -2.54 7.78
C ALA A 182 4.93 -1.99 7.16
N ASP A 183 3.87 -1.79 7.95
CA ASP A 183 2.52 -1.38 7.51
C ASP A 183 1.78 -2.37 6.59
N SER A 184 2.26 -3.61 6.47
CA SER A 184 1.51 -4.66 5.76
C SER A 184 0.31 -5.16 6.59
N GLN A 185 -0.77 -5.51 5.90
CA GLN A 185 -1.92 -6.19 6.51
C GLN A 185 -1.64 -7.68 6.75
N ALA A 186 -0.61 -8.23 6.10
CA ALA A 186 -0.23 -9.63 6.23
C ALA A 186 0.23 -9.96 7.67
N ASP A 187 -0.08 -11.17 8.11
CA ASP A 187 0.50 -11.81 9.29
C ASP A 187 1.41 -12.94 8.81
N ALA A 188 2.51 -12.56 8.16
CA ALA A 188 3.37 -13.50 7.45
C ALA A 188 4.25 -14.28 8.44
N VAL A 189 4.45 -15.55 8.12
CA VAL A 189 5.37 -16.45 8.82
C VAL A 189 6.43 -16.90 7.84
N VAL A 190 7.69 -16.88 8.28
CA VAL A 190 8.79 -17.52 7.54
C VAL A 190 8.92 -18.94 8.07
N VAL A 191 8.84 -19.92 7.17
CA VAL A 191 8.90 -21.36 7.48
C VAL A 191 10.22 -21.94 6.99
#